data_AF-K0NF26-F1
#
_entry.id   AF-K0NF26-F1
#
_cell.length_a   1.000
_cell.length_b   1.000
_cell.length_c   1.000
_cell.angle_alpha   90.00
_cell.angle_beta   90.00
_cell.angle_gamma   90.00
#
_symmetry.space_group_name_H-M   'P 1'
#
loop_
_entity.id
_entity.type
_entity.pdbx_description
1 polymer ?
#
loop_
_entity_poly.entity_id
_entity_poly.type
_entity_poly.pdbx_seq_one_letter_code
_entity_poly.pdbx_strand_id
1 'polypeptide(L)' 'MTNKKILLLSTGGTIASVASEEGLIPGQSGAELLHTLGGLPYDVTAKDILALDSTNIQPEEWAFIAEKSTN' A
#
# COMPACT_ATOMS: atom_id res chain seq x y z
N MET A 1 3.44 0.61 -27.46
CA MET A 1 2.33 0.87 -26.52
C MET A 1 2.88 1.73 -25.40
N THR A 2 2.26 2.87 -25.09
CA THR A 2 2.68 3.68 -23.94
C THR A 2 2.30 2.92 -22.67
N ASN A 3 3.30 2.55 -21.87
CA ASN A 3 3.08 1.82 -20.63
C ASN A 3 2.28 2.73 -19.68
N LYS A 4 1.10 2.31 -19.23
CA LYS A 4 0.32 3.13 -18.28
C LYS A 4 1.09 3.24 -16.97
N LYS A 5 1.20 4.46 -16.45
CA LYS A 5 1.83 4.74 -15.15
C LYS A 5 0.80 4.62 -14.04
N ILE A 6 1.10 3.82 -13.02
CA ILE A 6 0.23 3.57 -11.87
C ILE A 6 1.00 3.93 -10.60
N LEU A 7 0.38 4.71 -9.72
CA LEU A 7 0.88 4.96 -8.37
C LEU A 7 0.07 4.11 -7.38
N LEU A 8 0.74 3.16 -6.72
CA LEU A 8 0.17 2.38 -5.62
C LEU A 8 0.43 3.11 -4.30
N LEU A 9 -0.62 3.70 -3.73
CA LEU A 9 -0.59 4.27 -2.39
C LEU A 9 -0.97 3.19 -1.37
N SER A 10 0.00 2.72 -0.60
CA SER A 10 -0.20 1.66 0.40
C SER A 10 -0.50 2.28 1.77
N THR A 11 -1.54 1.78 2.44
CA THR A 11 -1.97 2.25 3.76
C THR A 11 -1.76 1.23 4.88
N GLY A 12 -1.19 0.07 4.56
CA GLY A 12 -1.10 -1.07 5.47
C GLY A 12 -2.29 -2.03 5.35
N GLY A 13 -2.86 -2.42 6.49
CA GLY A 13 -3.94 -3.41 6.58
C GLY A 13 -3.47 -4.85 6.35
N THR A 14 -4.45 -5.77 6.26
CA THR A 14 -4.20 -7.22 6.17
C THR A 14 -3.36 -7.61 4.95
N ILE A 15 -3.53 -6.92 3.81
CA ILE A 15 -2.75 -7.19 2.60
C ILE A 15 -1.25 -6.94 2.78
N ALA A 16 -0.89 -6.05 3.71
CA ALA A 16 0.47 -5.69 4.08
C ALA A 16 0.94 -6.40 5.35
N SER A 17 0.22 -7.42 5.83
CA SER A 17 0.56 -8.13 7.05
C SER A 17 1.43 -9.37 6.76
N VAL A 18 2.34 -9.67 7.68
CA VAL A 18 3.16 -10.88 7.68
C VAL A 18 2.76 -11.80 8.83
N ALA A 19 2.89 -13.10 8.62
CA ALA A 19 2.67 -14.08 9.67
C ALA A 19 3.76 -13.98 10.74
N SER A 20 3.35 -14.00 12.00
CA SER A 20 4.19 -14.02 13.20
C SER A 20 3.66 -15.05 14.20
N GLU A 21 4.42 -15.31 15.27
CA GLU A 21 4.01 -16.23 16.34
C GLU A 21 2.73 -15.78 17.06
N GLU A 22 2.44 -14.48 17.05
CA GLU A 22 1.29 -13.87 17.74
C GLU A 22 0.12 -13.55 16.78
N GLY A 23 0.19 -14.02 15.52
CA GLY A 23 -0.81 -13.77 14.48
C GLY A 23 -0.27 -12.92 13.33
N LEU A 24 -1.13 -12.09 12.71
CA LEU A 24 -0.73 -11.21 11.61
C LEU A 24 -0.25 -9.86 12.17
N ILE A 25 0.98 -9.46 11.83
CA ILE A 25 1.52 -8.14 12.15
C ILE A 25 1.70 -7.33 10.87
N PRO A 26 1.56 -5.99 10.90
CA PRO A 26 1.97 -5.15 9.76
C PRO A 26 3.45 -5.40 9.44
N GLY A 27 3.79 -5.63 8.16
CA GLY A 27 5.19 -5.93 7.83
C GLY A 27 5.60 -5.92 6.37
N GLN A 28 4.68 -5.84 5.40
CA GLN A 28 5.01 -5.72 3.98
C GLN A 28 4.80 -4.28 3.48
N SER A 29 5.86 -3.71 2.91
CA SER A 29 5.81 -2.48 2.13
C SER A 29 5.11 -2.69 0.78
N GLY A 30 4.60 -1.61 0.19
CA GLY A 30 4.01 -1.65 -1.15
C GLY A 30 5.01 -2.14 -2.21
N ALA A 31 6.31 -1.90 -2.01
CA ALA A 31 7.36 -2.41 -2.89
C ALA A 31 7.49 -3.95 -2.81
N GLU A 32 7.39 -4.53 -1.62
CA GLU A 32 7.42 -5.99 -1.42
C GLU A 32 6.16 -6.66 -1.99
N LEU A 33 5.00 -5.99 -1.89
CA LEU A 33 3.78 -6.43 -2.56
C LEU A 33 3.95 -6.46 -4.08
N LEU A 34 4.53 -5.42 -4.69
CA LEU A 34 4.83 -5.40 -6.12
C LEU A 34 5.83 -6.50 -6.51
N HIS A 35 6.86 -6.74 -5.70
CA HIS A 35 7.81 -7.82 -5.94
C HIS A 35 7.12 -9.19 -5.93
N THR A 36 6.15 -9.40 -5.04
CA THR A 36 5.35 -10.64 -4.96
C THR A 36 4.51 -10.88 -6.21
N LEU A 37 4.02 -9.82 -6.87
CA LEU A 37 3.24 -9.91 -8.11
C LEU A 37 4.10 -10.23 -9.35
N GLY A 38 5.42 -10.05 -9.27
CA GLY A 38 6.33 -10.26 -10.39
C GLY A 38 6.17 -9.22 -11.51
N GLY A 39 6.39 -9.64 -12.76
CA GLY A 39 6.39 -8.74 -13.91
C GLY A 39 4.99 -8.23 -14.27
N LEU A 40 4.74 -6.94 -14.05
CA LEU A 40 3.49 -6.28 -14.42
C LEU A 40 3.62 -5.60 -15.80
N PRO A 41 2.57 -5.61 -16.66
CA PRO A 41 2.56 -4.93 -17.94
C PRO A 41 2.29 -3.41 -17.80
N TYR A 42 2.69 -2.82 -16.68
CA TYR A 42 2.46 -1.44 -16.28
C TYR A 42 3.71 -0.87 -15.61
N ASP A 43 3.90 0.44 -15.68
CA ASP A 43 4.92 1.17 -14.93
C ASP A 43 4.33 1.54 -13.56
N VAL A 44 4.61 0.72 -12.54
CA VAL A 44 4.00 0.85 -11.21
C VAL A 44 5.03 1.36 -10.20
N THR A 45 4.71 2.47 -9.55
CA THR A 45 5.47 3.01 -8.41
C THR A 45 4.67 2.79 -7.14
N ALA A 46 5.27 2.20 -6.11
CA ALA A 46 4.66 2.10 -4.78
C ALA A 46 5.11 3.25 -3.87
N LYS A 47 4.19 3.75 -3.05
CA LYS A 47 4.45 4.67 -1.96
C LYS A 47 3.64 4.25 -0.74
N ASP A 48 4.33 3.84 0.32
CA ASP A 48 3.70 3.63 1.62
C ASP A 48 3.40 4.99 2.24
N ILE A 49 2.12 5.26 2.48
CA ILE A 49 1.65 6.53 3.04
C ILE A 49 1.15 6.36 4.48
N LEU A 50 0.68 5.15 4.84
CA LEU A 50 0.26 4.79 6.19
C LEU A 50 0.66 3.34 6.48
N ALA A 51 0.64 2.95 7.75
CA ALA A 51 0.85 1.57 8.22
C ALA A 51 -0.18 1.22 9.31
N LEU A 52 -1.47 1.35 8.98
CA LEU A 52 -2.58 1.18 9.93
C LEU A 52 -3.42 -0.05 9.59
N ASP A 53 -4.00 -0.66 10.62
CA ASP A 53 -5.14 -1.55 10.42
C ASP A 53 -6.34 -0.73 9.92
N SER A 54 -7.11 -1.27 8.98
CA SER A 54 -8.28 -0.59 8.41
C SER A 54 -9.33 -0.20 9.47
N THR A 55 -9.44 -0.96 10.56
CA THR A 55 -10.33 -0.67 11.69
C THR A 55 -9.89 0.55 12.51
N ASN A 56 -8.63 0.95 12.38
CA ASN A 56 -8.06 2.09 13.09
C ASN A 56 -8.03 3.38 12.24
N ILE A 57 -8.39 3.33 10.96
CA ILE A 57 -8.45 4.52 10.10
C ILE A 57 -9.53 5.49 10.60
N GLN A 58 -9.17 6.76 10.80
CA GLN A 58 -10.07 7.83 11.21
C GLN A 58 -10.25 8.88 10.10
N PRO A 59 -11.19 9.84 10.25
CA PRO A 59 -11.40 10.90 9.27
C PRO A 59 -10.14 11.71 8.90
N GLU A 60 -9.20 11.86 9.84
CA GLU A 60 -7.91 12.52 9.63
C GLU A 60 -7.06 11.78 8.59
N GLU A 61 -6.99 10.45 8.67
CA GLU A 61 -6.29 9.64 7.67
C GLU A 61 -6.95 9.71 6.30
N TRP A 62 -8.28 9.86 6.22
CA TRP A 62 -8.96 10.07 4.93
C TRP A 62 -8.54 11.39 4.28
N ALA A 63 -8.49 12.48 5.06
CA ALA A 63 -8.01 13.77 4.56
C ALA A 63 -6.55 13.68 4.08
N PHE A 64 -5.71 12.96 4.81
CA PHE A 64 -4.34 12.68 4.41
C PHE A 64 -4.23 11.84 3.12
N ILE A 65 -5.04 10.78 2.99
CA ILE A 65 -5.10 9.96 1.75
C ILE A 65 -5.53 10.82 0.56
N ALA A 66 -6.52 11.69 0.75
CA ALA A 66 -6.96 12.63 -0.28
C ALA A 66 -5.82 13.56 -0.71
N GLU A 67 -5.11 14.17 0.24
CA GLU A 67 -3.93 15.02 -0.02
C GLU A 67 -2.85 14.26 -0.82
N LYS A 68 -2.59 12.99 -0.50
CA LYS A 68 -1.56 12.18 -1.20
C LYS A 68 -1.99 11.68 -2.57
N SER A 69 -3.29 11.66 -2.87
CA SER A 69 -3.83 11.21 -4.16
C SER A 69 -4.03 12.36 -5.16
N THR A 70 -3.98 13.61 -4.69
CA THR A 70 -3.95 14.81 -5.53
C THR A 70 -2.51 15.26 -5.79
N ASN A 71 -2.19 15.58 -7.05
CA ASN A 71 -0.94 16.24 -7.44
C ASN A 71 -0.98 17.73 -7.08
#